data_AF-A0A4R0G866-F1
#
_entry.id   AF-A0A4R0G866-F1
#
_cell.length_a   1.000
_cell.length_b   1.000
_cell.length_c   1.000
_cell.angle_alpha   90.00
_cell.angle_beta   90.00
_cell.angle_gamma   90.00
#
_symmetry.space_group_name_H-M   'P 1'
#
loop_
_entity.id
_entity.type
_entity.pdbx_description
1 polymer ?
#
loop_
_entity_poly.entity_id
_entity_poly.type
_entity_poly.pdbx_seq_one_letter_code
_entity_poly.pdbx_strand_id
1 'polypeptide(L)'
;MAVINTNTLSLMTQNNLTKSQSSLGTSIERLSSGLRINSAKDDAAGQAIANRFTSNINGLTVAARNANDGISLAQTAEGAL
;
A
#
# COMPACT_ATOMS: atom_id res chain seq x y z
N MET A 1 19.99 -47.24 -9.13
CA MET A 1 20.76 -46.45 -10.12
C MET A 1 20.67 -44.99 -9.72
N ALA A 2 21.78 -44.38 -9.31
CA ALA A 2 21.84 -42.95 -9.03
C ALA A 2 21.85 -42.20 -10.38
N VAL A 3 20.92 -41.27 -10.57
CA VAL A 3 20.87 -40.44 -11.78
C VAL A 3 21.99 -39.40 -11.65
N ILE A 4 23.14 -39.66 -12.26
CA ILE A 4 24.34 -38.80 -12.16
C ILE A 4 24.19 -37.49 -12.95
N ASN A 5 23.37 -37.49 -14.01
CA ASN A 5 23.22 -36.34 -14.91
C ASN A 5 22.15 -35.31 -14.47
N THR A 6 21.20 -35.68 -13.61
CA THR A 6 20.17 -34.76 -13.13
C THR A 6 19.79 -35.12 -11.71
N ASN A 7 20.30 -34.35 -10.75
CA ASN A 7 19.98 -34.51 -9.35
C ASN A 7 18.64 -33.84 -9.04
N THR A 8 17.56 -34.59 -9.14
CA THR A 8 16.19 -34.12 -8.90
C THR A 8 15.97 -33.60 -7.48
N LEU A 9 16.66 -34.16 -6.47
CA LEU A 9 16.62 -33.66 -5.10
C LEU A 9 17.27 -32.27 -5.00
N SER A 10 18.44 -32.08 -5.62
CA SER A 10 19.09 -30.76 -5.69
C SER A 10 18.22 -29.73 -6.41
N LEU A 11 17.58 -30.10 -7.52
CA LEU A 11 16.64 -29.22 -8.24
C LEU A 11 15.41 -28.87 -7.41
N MET A 12 14.86 -29.82 -6.63
CA MET A 12 13.75 -29.55 -5.73
C MET A 12 14.17 -28.57 -4.62
N THR A 13 15.32 -28.80 -4.00
CA THR A 13 15.87 -27.90 -2.98
C THR A 13 16.13 -26.51 -3.54
N GLN A 14 16.69 -26.41 -4.75
CA GLN A 14 16.92 -25.12 -5.43
C GLN A 14 15.61 -24.39 -5.71
N ASN A 15 14.57 -25.09 -6.18
CA ASN A 15 13.24 -24.51 -6.39
C ASN A 15 12.60 -24.02 -5.08
N ASN A 16 12.72 -24.79 -4.00
CA ASN A 16 12.23 -24.38 -2.69
C ASN A 16 13.00 -23.16 -2.16
N LEU A 17 14.32 -23.11 -2.38
CA LEU A 17 15.14 -21.95 -2.03
C LEU A 17 14.70 -20.71 -2.81
N THR A 18 14.47 -20.81 -4.12
CA THR A 18 13.96 -19.71 -4.95
C THR A 18 12.60 -19.20 -4.46
N LYS A 19 11.69 -20.11 -4.07
CA LYS A 19 10.39 -19.72 -3.47
C LYS A 19 10.58 -18.97 -2.15
N SER A 20 11.41 -19.49 -1.25
CA SER A 20 11.72 -18.83 0.02
C SER A 20 12.35 -17.46 -0.19
N GLN A 21 13.23 -17.32 -1.17
CA GLN A 21 13.87 -16.05 -1.51
C GLN A 21 12.88 -15.03 -2.07
N SER A 22 11.92 -15.47 -2.89
CA SER A 22 10.82 -14.61 -3.36
C SER A 22 9.95 -14.13 -2.20
N SER A 23 9.56 -15.03 -1.28
CA SER A 23 8.75 -14.66 -0.11
C SER A 23 9.49 -13.69 0.83
N LEU A 24 10.81 -13.88 0.99
CA LEU A 24 11.66 -12.96 1.73
C LEU A 24 11.69 -11.58 1.07
N GLY A 25 11.82 -11.52 -0.26
CA GLY A 25 11.78 -10.26 -1.02
C GLY A 25 10.50 -9.47 -0.77
N THR A 26 9.33 -10.13 -0.86
CA THR A 26 8.04 -9.49 -0.56
C THR A 26 7.93 -9.04 0.90
N SER A 27 8.50 -9.80 1.83
CA SER A 27 8.49 -9.43 3.26
C SER A 27 9.35 -8.18 3.52
N ILE A 28 10.52 -8.09 2.87
CA ILE A 28 11.39 -6.91 2.93
C ILE A 28 10.69 -5.69 2.30
N GLU A 29 10.01 -5.87 1.17
CA GLU A 29 9.26 -4.79 0.51
C GLU A 29 8.16 -4.22 1.41
N ARG A 30 7.38 -5.09 2.07
CA ARG A 30 6.36 -4.69 3.07
C ARG A 30 6.97 -4.02 4.29
N LEU A 31 8.12 -4.51 4.77
CA LEU A 31 8.83 -3.89 5.89
C LEU A 31 9.36 -2.50 5.52
N SER A 32 9.95 -2.34 4.34
CA SER A 32 10.56 -1.09 3.88
C SER A 32 9.54 0.00 3.59
N SER A 33 8.37 -0.37 3.07
CA SER A 33 7.26 0.55 2.79
C SER A 33 6.41 0.85 4.03
N GLY A 34 6.40 -0.06 5.01
CA GLY A 34 5.45 -0.04 6.13
C GLY A 34 4.00 -0.29 5.71
N LEU A 35 3.73 -0.54 4.42
CA LEU A 35 2.40 -0.76 3.86
C LEU A 35 2.18 -2.25 3.66
N ARG A 36 1.01 -2.74 4.09
CA ARG A 36 0.63 -4.15 3.91
C ARG A 36 0.33 -4.49 2.44
N ILE A 37 -0.18 -3.51 1.69
CA ILE A 37 -0.53 -3.62 0.28
C ILE A 37 0.41 -2.66 -0.48
N ASN A 38 1.42 -3.21 -1.14
CA ASN A 38 2.38 -2.42 -1.92
C ASN A 38 2.04 -2.35 -3.40
N SER A 39 1.37 -3.37 -3.92
CA SER A 39 1.00 -3.43 -5.32
C SER A 39 -0.45 -3.87 -5.50
N ALA A 40 -1.09 -3.39 -6.58
CA ALA A 40 -2.41 -3.87 -7.01
C ALA A 40 -2.38 -5.36 -7.41
N LYS A 41 -1.20 -5.96 -7.56
CA LYS A 41 -1.02 -7.40 -7.79
C LYS A 41 -1.27 -8.22 -6.52
N ASP A 42 -0.98 -7.66 -5.35
CA ASP A 42 -1.17 -8.34 -4.06
C ASP A 42 -2.63 -8.34 -3.60
N ASP A 43 -3.34 -7.20 -3.77
CA ASP A 43 -4.77 -7.07 -3.49
C ASP A 43 -5.35 -5.87 -4.26
N ALA A 44 -5.91 -6.12 -5.45
CA ALA A 44 -6.48 -5.08 -6.30
C ALA A 44 -7.69 -4.39 -5.64
N ALA A 45 -8.50 -5.12 -4.88
CA ALA A 45 -9.67 -4.58 -4.21
C ALA A 45 -9.27 -3.74 -3.00
N GLY A 46 -8.35 -4.24 -2.17
CA GLY A 46 -7.78 -3.52 -1.05
C GLY A 46 -7.09 -2.23 -1.49
N GLN A 47 -6.33 -2.26 -2.58
CA GLN A 47 -5.69 -1.06 -3.12
C GLN A 47 -6.71 -0.05 -3.69
N ALA A 48 -7.76 -0.52 -4.38
CA ALA A 48 -8.80 0.36 -4.89
C ALA A 48 -9.57 1.07 -3.75
N ILE A 49 -9.86 0.35 -2.66
CA ILE A 49 -10.50 0.90 -1.47
C ILE A 49 -9.57 1.89 -0.77
N ALA A 50 -8.30 1.54 -0.58
CA ALA A 50 -7.30 2.43 0.03
C ALA A 50 -7.20 3.75 -0.76
N ASN A 51 -7.07 3.67 -2.10
CA ASN A 51 -7.04 4.84 -2.97
C ASN A 51 -8.31 5.70 -2.83
N ARG A 52 -9.49 5.06 -2.81
CA ARG A 52 -10.76 5.78 -2.58
C ARG A 52 -10.77 6.50 -1.24
N PHE A 53 -10.31 5.86 -0.17
CA PHE A 53 -10.22 6.52 1.14
C PHE A 53 -9.21 7.67 1.13
N THR A 54 -8.04 7.51 0.52
CA THR A 54 -7.07 8.61 0.34
C THR A 54 -7.68 9.79 -0.40
N SER A 55 -8.40 9.54 -1.51
CA SER A 55 -9.11 10.60 -2.25
C SER A 55 -10.16 11.31 -1.39
N ASN A 56 -10.94 10.54 -0.62
CA ASN A 56 -11.93 11.11 0.31
C ASN A 56 -11.28 11.95 1.41
N ILE A 57 -10.19 11.46 2.02
CA ILE A 57 -9.44 12.20 3.07
C ILE A 57 -8.91 13.52 2.51
N ASN A 58 -8.33 13.50 1.32
CA ASN A 58 -7.83 14.70 0.66
C ASN A 58 -8.98 15.69 0.37
N GLY A 59 -10.10 15.19 -0.13
CA GLY A 59 -11.31 15.99 -0.38
C GLY A 59 -11.87 16.60 0.91
N LEU A 60 -11.96 15.81 1.98
CA LEU A 60 -12.43 16.26 3.30
C LEU A 60 -11.49 17.28 3.93
N THR A 61 -10.19 17.17 3.70
CA THR A 61 -9.21 18.16 4.18
C THR A 61 -9.44 19.52 3.52
N VAL A 62 -9.72 19.54 2.22
CA VAL A 62 -10.11 20.78 1.51
C VAL A 62 -11.47 21.27 1.99
N ALA A 63 -12.46 20.39 2.15
CA ALA A 63 -13.78 20.77 2.65
C ALA A 63 -13.70 21.38 4.06
N ALA A 64 -12.87 20.82 4.95
CA ALA A 64 -12.62 21.36 6.28
C ALA A 64 -11.97 22.74 6.21
N ARG A 65 -11.00 22.95 5.31
CA ARG A 65 -10.41 24.28 5.08
C ARG A 65 -11.48 25.27 4.60
N ASN A 66 -12.26 24.91 3.59
CA ASN A 66 -13.32 25.77 3.06
C ASN A 66 -14.38 26.12 4.14
N ALA A 67 -14.70 25.19 5.03
CA ALA A 67 -15.60 25.44 6.15
C ALA A 67 -15.01 26.46 7.13
N ASN A 68 -13.71 26.34 7.45
CA ASN A 68 -13.02 27.34 8.28
C ASN A 68 -12.96 28.71 7.60
N ASP A 69 -12.70 28.76 6.29
CA ASP A 69 -12.71 30.00 5.53
C ASP A 69 -14.10 30.66 5.56
N GLY A 70 -15.17 29.86 5.45
CA GLY A 70 -16.55 30.33 5.59
C GLY A 70 -16.86 30.88 7.00
N ILE A 71 -16.33 30.25 8.05
CA ILE A 71 -16.44 30.74 9.43
C ILE A 71 -15.68 32.06 9.58
N SER A 72 -14.44 32.14 9.08
CA SER A 72 -13.63 33.36 9.15
C SER A 72 -14.29 34.52 8.39
N LEU A 73 -14.92 34.24 7.25
CA LEU A 73 -15.68 35.24 6.50
C LEU A 73 -16.89 35.73 7.31
N ALA A 74 -17.65 34.81 7.90
CA ALA A 74 -18.79 35.17 8.76
C ALA A 74 -18.36 36.00 9.97
N GLN A 75 -17.26 35.63 10.64
CA GLN A 75 -16.70 36.39 11.75
C GLN A 75 -16.21 37.78 11.32
N THR A 76 -15.62 37.90 10.14
CA THR A 76 -15.20 39.20 9.60
C THR A 76 -16.42 40.08 9.28
N ALA A 77 -17.49 39.48 8.75
CA ALA A 77 -18.74 40.18 8.49
C ALA A 77 -19.43 40.62 9.80
N GLU A 78 -19.46 39.77 10.83
CA GLU A 78 -19.99 40.10 12.16
C GLU A 78 -19.17 41.20 12.85
N GLY A 79 -17.84 41.17 12.75
CA GLY A 79 -16.98 42.19 13.36
C GLY A 79 -17.00 43.55 12.65
N ALA A 80 -17.58 43.63 11.44
CA ALA A 80 -17.77 44.87 10.70
C ALA A 80 -19.14 45.53 10.98
N LEU A 81 -20.06 44.84 11.64
CA LEU A 81 -21.35 45.34 12.13
C LEU A 81 -21.21 45.96 13.52
#